data_AF-A0AAJ3V1W4-F1
#
_entry.id   AF-A0AAJ3V1W4-F1
#
_cell.length_a   1.000
_cell.length_b   1.000
_cell.length_c   1.000
_cell.angle_alpha   90.00
_cell.angle_beta   90.00
_cell.angle_gamma   90.00
#
_symmetry.space_group_name_H-M   'P 1'
#
loop_
_entity.id
_entity.type
_entity.pdbx_description
1 polymer ?
#
loop_
_entity_poly.entity_id
_entity_poly.type
_entity_poly.pdbx_seq_one_letter_code
_entity_poly.pdbx_strand_id
1 'polypeptide(L)'
;MAETQLGRLLAASILRQAGVTTAAHLAAINLGLKTIPVDRRRHRDRETRLLAIAHGLLAAAEIGLKEHDRLKLARTMMDRKLDGRRTSSKLPELVELVMAKPLVSSKMVVTTLGVTPQAARRIVGELGLREMTGRGRFRAWGII
;
A
#
# COMPACT_ATOMS: atom_id res chain seq x y z
N MET A 1 18.66 -19.59 6.27
CA MET A 1 17.92 -18.70 5.35
C MET A 1 17.34 -17.44 6.02
N ALA A 2 17.50 -17.22 7.34
CA ALA A 2 16.93 -16.05 8.05
C ALA A 2 17.84 -14.79 8.05
N GLU A 3 19.15 -14.93 7.91
CA GLU A 3 20.10 -13.81 8.07
C GLU A 3 20.02 -12.74 6.97
N THR A 4 19.60 -13.11 5.75
CA THR A 4 19.54 -12.16 4.63
C THR A 4 18.41 -11.13 4.78
N GLN A 5 17.38 -11.42 5.59
CA GLN A 5 16.28 -10.47 5.83
C GLN A 5 16.72 -9.30 6.71
N LEU A 6 17.54 -9.54 7.72
CA LEU A 6 18.10 -8.50 8.60
C LEU A 6 18.92 -7.49 7.81
N GLY A 7 19.79 -7.94 6.90
CA GLY A 7 20.63 -7.05 6.11
C GLY A 7 19.86 -6.04 5.25
N ARG A 8 18.74 -6.46 4.64
CA ARG A 8 17.89 -5.57 3.82
C ARG A 8 17.09 -4.57 4.66
N LEU A 9 16.62 -4.99 5.83
CA LEU A 9 15.95 -4.09 6.78
C LEU A 9 16.92 -3.06 7.35
N LEU A 10 18.15 -3.48 7.67
CA LEU A 10 19.23 -2.60 8.11
C LEU A 10 19.60 -1.60 7.01
N ALA A 11 19.72 -2.03 5.75
CA ALA A 11 19.98 -1.12 4.65
C ALA A 11 18.86 -0.06 4.52
N ALA A 12 17.59 -0.47 4.63
CA ALA A 12 16.47 0.46 4.59
C ALA A 12 16.46 1.43 5.78
N SER A 13 16.88 0.99 6.97
CA SER A 13 16.98 1.87 8.15
C SER A 13 18.14 2.86 8.04
N ILE A 14 19.28 2.45 7.46
CA ILE A 14 20.42 3.34 7.18
C ILE A 14 20.01 4.43 6.18
N LEU A 15 19.31 4.06 5.10
CA LEU A 15 18.80 5.05 4.13
C LEU A 15 17.86 6.06 4.79
N ARG A 16 16.98 5.60 5.69
CA ARG A 16 16.12 6.49 6.48
C ARG A 16 16.92 7.42 7.40
N GLN A 17 17.92 6.89 8.11
CA GLN A 17 18.80 7.68 8.98
C GLN A 17 19.60 8.72 8.18
N ALA A 18 20.02 8.38 6.97
CA ALA A 18 20.72 9.28 6.05
C ALA A 18 19.80 10.34 5.39
N GLY A 19 18.50 10.35 5.71
CA GLY A 19 17.54 11.33 5.17
C GLY A 19 17.06 11.04 3.74
N VAL A 20 17.36 9.85 3.19
CA VAL A 20 16.93 9.46 1.83
C VAL A 20 15.44 9.13 1.79
N THR A 21 14.86 8.67 2.91
CA THR A 21 13.41 8.52 3.08
C THR A 21 12.91 9.42 4.20
N THR A 22 11.64 9.84 4.11
CA THR A 22 11.02 10.75 5.08
C THR A 22 10.32 9.99 6.22
N ALA A 23 10.37 10.57 7.42
CA ALA A 23 9.58 10.17 8.59
C ALA A 23 9.66 8.65 8.93
N ALA A 24 8.51 7.98 9.04
CA ALA A 24 8.41 6.56 9.43
C ALA A 24 8.61 5.58 8.25
N HIS A 25 8.88 6.07 7.04
CA HIS A 25 8.91 5.22 5.84
C HIS A 25 10.27 4.55 5.63
N LEU A 26 10.24 3.25 5.38
CA LEU A 26 11.41 2.47 4.95
C LEU A 26 11.40 2.33 3.43
N ALA A 27 12.57 2.45 2.81
CA ALA A 27 12.72 2.21 1.39
C ALA A 27 12.31 0.76 1.06
N ALA A 28 11.42 0.57 0.08
CA ALA A 28 10.93 -0.73 -0.35
C ALA A 28 11.95 -1.48 -1.25
N ILE A 29 13.22 -1.50 -0.84
CA ILE A 29 14.37 -2.05 -1.60
C ILE A 29 14.08 -3.47 -2.12
N ASN A 30 13.41 -4.28 -1.30
CA ASN A 30 13.08 -5.66 -1.63
C ASN A 30 12.13 -5.78 -2.83
N LEU A 31 11.25 -4.81 -3.04
CA LEU A 31 10.29 -4.83 -4.14
C LEU A 31 11.02 -4.69 -5.49
N GLY A 32 11.93 -3.72 -5.58
CA GLY A 32 12.78 -3.57 -6.76
C GLY A 32 13.80 -4.71 -6.90
N LEU A 33 14.42 -5.19 -5.82
CA LEU A 33 15.32 -6.33 -5.92
C LEU A 33 14.65 -7.61 -6.43
N LYS A 34 13.33 -7.79 -6.25
CA LYS A 34 12.60 -8.94 -6.82
C LYS A 34 12.55 -8.92 -8.35
N THR A 35 12.67 -7.76 -8.98
CA THR A 35 12.69 -7.63 -10.44
C THR A 35 14.07 -7.98 -11.03
N ILE A 36 15.11 -8.02 -10.20
CA ILE A 36 16.47 -8.34 -10.61
C ILE A 36 16.72 -9.87 -10.57
N PRO A 37 17.23 -10.48 -11.66
CA PRO A 37 17.56 -11.90 -11.71
C PRO A 37 18.49 -12.34 -10.57
N VAL A 38 18.29 -13.57 -10.08
CA VAL A 38 19.01 -14.09 -8.89
C VAL A 38 20.51 -14.30 -9.16
N ASP A 39 20.85 -14.71 -10.37
CA ASP A 39 22.19 -14.86 -10.92
C ASP A 39 22.97 -13.54 -10.85
N ARG A 40 22.37 -12.41 -11.25
CA ARG A 40 22.99 -11.09 -11.11
C ARG A 40 23.14 -10.66 -9.65
N ARG A 41 22.13 -10.92 -8.81
CA ARG A 41 22.17 -10.57 -7.37
C ARG A 41 23.21 -11.37 -6.58
N ARG A 42 23.52 -12.59 -7.02
CA ARG A 42 24.47 -13.51 -6.37
C ARG A 42 25.72 -13.78 -7.22
N HIS A 43 25.99 -12.91 -8.20
CA HIS A 43 27.11 -13.07 -9.10
C HIS A 43 28.44 -13.07 -8.33
N ARG A 44 29.45 -13.81 -8.81
CA ARG A 44 30.76 -13.90 -8.13
C ARG A 44 31.52 -12.58 -8.18
N ASP A 45 31.45 -11.89 -9.31
CA ASP A 45 32.02 -10.55 -9.45
C ASP A 45 31.25 -9.51 -8.61
N ARG A 46 32.01 -8.65 -7.93
CA ARG A 46 31.48 -7.63 -7.00
C ARG A 46 30.77 -6.51 -7.73
N GLU A 47 31.32 -6.04 -8.85
CA GLU A 47 30.76 -4.92 -9.59
C GLU A 47 29.37 -5.26 -10.12
N THR A 48 29.22 -6.46 -10.67
CA THR A 48 27.94 -7.02 -11.11
C THR A 48 26.89 -7.02 -10.00
N ARG A 49 27.28 -7.39 -8.77
CA ARG A 49 26.36 -7.36 -7.61
C ARG A 49 26.00 -5.93 -7.19
N LEU A 50 26.94 -4.99 -7.21
CA LEU A 50 26.68 -3.59 -6.87
C LEU A 50 25.73 -2.95 -7.88
N LEU A 51 25.95 -3.19 -9.17
CA LEU A 51 25.07 -2.73 -10.24
C LEU A 51 23.67 -3.35 -10.11
N ALA A 52 23.57 -4.62 -9.74
CA ALA A 52 22.30 -5.28 -9.47
C ALA A 52 21.53 -4.62 -8.30
N ILE A 53 22.22 -4.16 -7.25
CA ILE A 53 21.59 -3.43 -6.14
C ILE A 53 21.13 -2.04 -6.59
N ALA A 54 21.97 -1.30 -7.33
CA ALA A 54 21.62 0.02 -7.84
C ALA A 54 20.37 -0.03 -8.74
N HIS A 55 20.31 -0.98 -9.67
CA HIS A 55 19.11 -1.20 -10.50
C HIS A 55 17.89 -1.61 -9.65
N GLY A 56 18.10 -2.42 -8.61
CA GLY A 56 17.03 -2.75 -7.66
C GLY A 56 16.47 -1.53 -6.94
N LEU A 57 17.31 -0.55 -6.58
CA LEU A 57 16.86 0.70 -5.95
C LEU A 57 16.06 1.56 -6.93
N LEU A 58 16.53 1.70 -8.18
CA LEU A 58 15.80 2.41 -9.24
C LEU A 58 14.43 1.79 -9.49
N ALA A 59 14.37 0.46 -9.66
CA ALA A 59 13.11 -0.25 -9.85
C ALA A 59 12.16 -0.08 -8.65
N ALA A 60 12.68 -0.09 -7.41
CA ALA A 60 11.87 0.14 -6.23
C ALA A 60 11.24 1.55 -6.22
N ALA A 61 12.01 2.57 -6.62
CA ALA A 61 11.51 3.94 -6.72
C ALA A 61 10.43 4.06 -7.80
N GLU A 62 10.65 3.52 -9.00
CA GLU A 62 9.68 3.54 -10.09
C GLU A 62 8.36 2.84 -9.72
N ILE A 63 8.45 1.66 -9.10
CA ILE A 63 7.27 0.93 -8.64
C ILE A 63 6.52 1.73 -7.57
N GLY A 64 7.25 2.34 -6.62
CA GLY A 64 6.67 3.17 -5.58
C GLY A 64 5.94 4.39 -6.12
N LEU A 65 6.52 5.10 -7.10
CA LEU A 65 5.90 6.25 -7.74
C LEU A 65 4.62 5.86 -8.49
N LYS A 66 4.66 4.77 -9.27
CA LYS A 66 3.47 4.26 -9.97
C LYS A 66 2.35 3.90 -9.00
N GLU A 67 2.68 3.29 -7.87
CA GLU A 67 1.68 2.95 -6.85
C GLU A 67 1.13 4.20 -6.15
N HIS A 68 1.99 5.18 -5.85
CA HIS A 68 1.56 6.47 -5.31
C HIS A 68 0.56 7.16 -6.24
N ASP A 69 0.85 7.23 -7.53
CA ASP A 69 -0.04 7.86 -8.52
C ASP A 69 -1.39 7.15 -8.61
N ARG A 70 -1.41 5.81 -8.55
CA ARG A 70 -2.66 5.03 -8.51
C ARG A 70 -3.49 5.35 -7.27
N LEU A 71 -2.86 5.38 -6.09
CA LEU A 71 -3.54 5.71 -4.84
C LEU A 71 -4.04 7.15 -4.82
N LYS A 72 -3.28 8.10 -5.38
CA LYS A 72 -3.69 9.49 -5.52
C LYS A 72 -4.90 9.64 -6.45
N LEU A 73 -4.89 8.93 -7.57
CA LEU A 73 -6.04 8.89 -8.49
C LEU A 73 -7.27 8.29 -7.81
N ALA A 74 -7.11 7.17 -7.12
CA ALA A 74 -8.21 6.53 -6.41
C ALA A 74 -8.82 7.44 -5.33
N ARG A 75 -7.98 8.14 -4.54
CA ARG A 75 -8.44 9.17 -3.60
C ARG A 75 -9.25 10.25 -4.31
N THR A 76 -8.73 10.81 -5.40
CA THR A 76 -9.42 11.84 -6.19
C THR A 76 -10.80 11.35 -6.68
N MET A 77 -10.89 10.09 -7.14
CA MET A 77 -12.17 9.51 -7.58
C MET A 77 -13.14 9.28 -6.42
N MET A 78 -12.64 8.93 -5.24
CA MET A 78 -13.46 8.80 -4.02
C MET A 78 -13.96 10.15 -3.53
N ASP A 79 -13.11 11.18 -3.53
CA ASP A 79 -13.47 12.54 -3.10
C ASP A 79 -14.58 13.13 -3.97
N ARG A 80 -14.57 12.90 -5.28
CA ARG A 80 -15.67 13.28 -6.19
C ARG A 80 -17.02 12.65 -5.82
N LYS A 81 -17.03 11.50 -5.14
CA LYS A 81 -18.28 10.86 -4.68
C LYS A 81 -18.83 11.50 -3.41
N LEU A 82 -18.04 12.34 -2.74
CA LEU A 82 -18.41 13.09 -1.54
C LEU A 82 -19.15 14.39 -1.90
N ASP A 83 -19.03 14.89 -3.13
CA ASP A 83 -19.70 16.10 -3.58
C ASP A 83 -21.23 15.97 -3.46
N GLY A 84 -21.87 16.98 -2.85
CA GLY A 84 -23.32 17.00 -2.61
C GLY A 84 -23.82 16.02 -1.55
N ARG A 85 -22.93 15.34 -0.80
CA ARG A 85 -23.32 14.48 0.32
C ARG A 85 -23.71 15.30 1.54
N ARG A 86 -24.65 14.76 2.33
CA ARG A 86 -25.07 15.34 3.60
C ARG A 86 -23.92 15.37 4.60
N THR A 87 -23.89 16.39 5.45
CA THR A 87 -22.91 16.54 6.54
C THR A 87 -22.88 15.36 7.51
N SER A 88 -24.00 14.66 7.69
CA SER A 88 -24.10 13.48 8.56
C SER A 88 -23.57 12.17 7.95
N SER A 89 -23.05 12.22 6.72
CA SER A 89 -22.52 11.04 6.03
C SER A 89 -21.22 10.54 6.67
N LYS A 90 -21.05 9.21 6.75
CA LYS A 90 -19.81 8.54 7.17
C LYS A 90 -18.88 8.15 6.01
N LEU A 91 -19.19 8.62 4.81
CA LEU A 91 -18.38 8.38 3.61
C LEU A 91 -16.99 9.04 3.68
N PRO A 92 -16.82 10.30 4.14
CA PRO A 92 -15.49 10.91 4.26
C PRO A 92 -14.59 10.11 5.21
N GLU A 93 -15.10 9.68 6.35
CA GLU A 93 -14.33 8.86 7.30
C GLU A 93 -14.01 7.46 6.75
N LEU A 94 -14.88 6.91 5.88
CA LEU A 94 -14.58 5.67 5.17
C LEU A 94 -13.43 5.85 4.16
N VAL A 95 -13.38 6.99 3.45
CA VAL A 95 -12.24 7.31 2.55
C VAL A 95 -10.94 7.32 3.35
N GLU A 96 -10.90 8.03 4.47
CA GLU A 96 -9.71 8.07 5.32
C GLU A 96 -9.33 6.69 5.86
N LEU A 97 -10.32 5.90 6.30
CA LEU A 97 -10.07 4.53 6.78
C LEU A 97 -9.44 3.66 5.69
N VAL A 98 -9.96 3.72 4.46
CA VAL A 98 -9.50 2.89 3.34
C VAL A 98 -8.12 3.35 2.84
N MET A 99 -7.87 4.65 2.83
CA MET A 99 -6.56 5.21 2.47
C MET A 99 -5.48 4.86 3.50
N ALA A 100 -5.84 4.77 4.78
CA ALA A 100 -4.93 4.35 5.84
C ALA A 100 -4.75 2.81 5.88
N LYS A 101 -5.79 2.05 5.55
CA LYS A 101 -5.81 0.59 5.59
C LYS A 101 -6.36 0.06 4.26
N PRO A 102 -5.50 -0.30 3.29
CA PRO A 102 -5.92 -0.62 1.92
C PRO A 102 -6.74 -1.92 1.81
N LEU A 103 -6.97 -2.63 2.91
CA LEU A 103 -7.90 -3.75 3.00
C LEU A 103 -8.79 -3.58 4.26
N VAL A 104 -10.07 -3.32 4.05
CA VAL A 104 -11.06 -3.10 5.11
C VAL A 104 -12.10 -4.22 5.12
N SER A 105 -12.49 -4.67 6.31
CA SER A 105 -13.58 -5.63 6.48
C SER A 105 -14.85 -4.95 6.97
N SER A 106 -16.01 -5.62 6.83
CA SER A 106 -17.28 -5.06 7.31
C SER A 106 -17.24 -4.81 8.81
N LYS A 107 -16.60 -5.69 9.58
CA LYS A 107 -16.42 -5.52 11.03
C LYS A 107 -15.59 -4.28 11.33
N MET A 108 -14.51 -4.05 10.58
CA MET A 108 -13.64 -2.88 10.76
C MET A 108 -14.40 -1.58 10.54
N VAL A 109 -15.18 -1.50 9.45
CA VAL A 109 -16.00 -0.30 9.14
C VAL A 109 -17.01 -0.03 10.25
N VAL A 110 -17.73 -1.06 10.72
CA VAL A 110 -18.70 -0.94 11.83
C VAL A 110 -18.03 -0.42 13.09
N THR A 111 -16.92 -1.03 13.51
CA THR A 111 -16.25 -0.66 14.75
C THR A 111 -15.58 0.70 14.70
N THR A 112 -15.01 1.07 13.55
CA THR A 112 -14.25 2.32 13.42
C THR A 112 -15.16 3.52 13.17
N LEU A 113 -16.25 3.34 12.41
CA LEU A 113 -17.16 4.45 12.05
C LEU A 113 -18.41 4.53 12.93
N GLY A 114 -18.63 3.55 13.82
CA GLY A 114 -19.80 3.51 14.71
C GLY A 114 -21.13 3.35 13.96
N VAL A 115 -21.11 2.67 12.82
CA VAL A 115 -22.28 2.48 11.95
C VAL A 115 -22.85 1.07 12.08
N THR A 116 -24.12 0.89 11.74
CA THR A 116 -24.72 -0.45 11.70
C THR A 116 -24.09 -1.33 10.60
N PRO A 117 -24.10 -2.67 10.71
CA PRO A 117 -23.58 -3.55 9.66
C PRO A 117 -24.20 -3.33 8.28
N GLN A 118 -25.50 -3.00 8.23
CA GLN A 118 -26.18 -2.68 6.98
C GLN A 118 -25.70 -1.34 6.40
N ALA A 119 -25.55 -0.32 7.24
CA ALA A 119 -25.00 0.96 6.82
C ALA A 119 -23.58 0.82 6.29
N ALA A 120 -22.71 0.04 6.96
CA ALA A 120 -21.34 -0.25 6.51
C ALA A 120 -21.31 -0.86 5.10
N ARG A 121 -22.13 -1.88 4.83
CA ARG A 121 -22.20 -2.51 3.49
C ARG A 121 -22.68 -1.53 2.42
N ARG A 122 -23.66 -0.69 2.76
CA ARG A 122 -24.20 0.33 1.84
C ARG A 122 -23.13 1.35 1.45
N ILE A 123 -22.46 1.98 2.42
CA ILE A 123 -21.46 3.02 2.13
C ILE A 123 -20.21 2.48 1.43
N VAL A 124 -19.83 1.22 1.69
CA VAL A 124 -18.74 0.53 0.98
C VAL A 124 -19.08 0.33 -0.50
N GLY A 125 -20.32 -0.08 -0.79
CA GLY A 125 -20.81 -0.21 -2.17
C GLY A 125 -20.87 1.13 -2.90
N GLU A 126 -21.33 2.19 -2.23
CA GLU A 126 -21.37 3.56 -2.77
C GLU A 126 -19.96 4.06 -3.15
N LEU A 127 -18.96 3.77 -2.31
CA LEU A 127 -17.57 4.16 -2.56
C LEU A 127 -16.94 3.36 -3.72
N GLY A 128 -17.53 2.22 -4.11
CA GLY A 128 -17.11 1.43 -5.26
C GLY A 128 -15.82 0.63 -5.00
N LEU A 129 -15.59 0.22 -3.75
CA LEU A 129 -14.43 -0.58 -3.39
C LEU A 129 -14.54 -2.00 -3.96
N ARG A 130 -13.40 -2.57 -4.35
CA ARG A 130 -13.33 -3.92 -4.93
C ARG A 130 -13.42 -4.98 -3.85
N GLU A 131 -14.32 -5.95 -4.01
CA GLU A 131 -14.36 -7.13 -3.12
C GLU A 131 -13.18 -8.07 -3.43
N MET A 132 -12.36 -8.37 -2.41
CA MET A 132 -11.13 -9.14 -2.57
C MET A 132 -11.28 -10.62 -2.21
N THR A 133 -12.29 -10.97 -1.41
CA THR A 133 -12.41 -12.31 -0.82
C THR A 133 -13.31 -13.26 -1.60
N GLY A 134 -14.20 -12.76 -2.47
CA GLY A 134 -15.13 -13.58 -3.25
C GLY A 134 -16.07 -14.47 -2.41
N ARG A 135 -16.27 -14.14 -1.13
CA ARG A 135 -16.96 -14.98 -0.13
C ARG A 135 -18.13 -14.22 0.48
N GLY A 136 -19.34 -14.78 0.37
CA GLY A 136 -20.59 -14.10 0.72
C GLY A 136 -20.65 -13.43 2.09
N ARG A 137 -20.22 -14.11 3.17
CA ARG A 137 -20.36 -13.63 4.57
C ARG A 137 -19.12 -12.90 5.12
N PHE A 138 -17.92 -13.19 4.60
CA PHE A 138 -16.66 -12.59 5.05
C PHE A 138 -16.01 -11.80 3.93
N ARG A 139 -16.53 -10.58 3.75
CA ARG A 139 -16.08 -9.65 2.71
C ARG A 139 -15.02 -8.72 3.26
N ALA A 140 -13.96 -8.57 2.48
CA ALA A 140 -13.01 -7.50 2.63
C ALA A 140 -12.88 -6.77 1.29
N TRP A 141 -12.71 -5.46 1.38
CA TRP A 141 -12.64 -4.59 0.23
C TRP A 141 -11.34 -3.80 0.22
N GLY A 142 -10.84 -3.52 -0.99
CA GLY A 142 -9.65 -2.72 -1.20
C GLY A 142 -9.84 -1.70 -2.33
N ILE A 143 -8.80 -0.87 -2.50
CA ILE A 143 -8.76 0.19 -3.52
C ILE A 143 -8.46 -0.38 -4.92
N ILE A 144 -7.65 -1.43 -5.00
CA ILE A 144 -7.07 -1.99 -6.25
C ILE A 144 -7.32 -3.51 -6.32
#